data_AF-C6HUD9-F1
#
_entry.id   AF-C6HUD9-F1
#
_cell.length_a   1.000
_cell.length_b   1.000
_cell.length_c   1.000
_cell.angle_alpha   90.00
_cell.angle_beta   90.00
_cell.angle_gamma   90.00
#
_symmetry.space_group_name_H-M   'P 1'
#
loop_
_entity.id
_entity.type
_entity.pdbx_description
1 polymer ?
#
loop_
_entity_poly.entity_id
_entity_poly.type
_entity_poly.pdbx_seq_one_letter_code
_entity_poly.pdbx_strand_id
1 'polypeptide(L)'
;MVSVRVKGLRSPQSHGAFGHDSRTGYIPKNVDRSRIHLNTVLIGDMTLESLSRSREEQEVRIRNYTKKAPRKDANYYISGIITFSKEARDDVNSRPPDEQAKKFVEDMARSLNLKILYLIRHSDESTNHFHFMLENVDIEGQAKARTLNKKALSGIQDKAGEFFSQIGIKRGVKKKERLEKGEPYANTVHRSVQQLHVDLPKEIGVLEEKRD
;
A
#
# COMPACT_ATOMS: atom_id res chain seq x y z
N MET A 1 -6.06 6.81 -12.98
CA MET A 1 -4.91 7.37 -12.23
C MET A 1 -4.36 6.33 -11.27
N VAL A 2 -3.06 6.37 -10.96
CA VAL A 2 -2.42 5.55 -9.91
C VAL A 2 -2.28 6.33 -8.61
N SER A 3 -2.43 5.65 -7.47
CA SER A 3 -2.15 6.18 -6.13
C SER A 3 -1.44 5.13 -5.29
N VAL A 4 -0.36 5.54 -4.62
CA VAL A 4 0.38 4.67 -3.69
C VAL A 4 0.22 5.16 -2.27
N ARG A 5 -0.05 4.27 -1.32
CA ARG A 5 -0.08 4.65 0.10
C ARG A 5 0.80 3.70 0.87
N VAL A 6 1.56 4.24 1.82
CA VAL A 6 2.46 3.47 2.67
C VAL A 6 2.19 3.78 4.14
N LYS A 7 2.44 2.78 5.00
CA LYS A 7 2.28 2.89 6.44
C LYS A 7 3.34 2.04 7.14
N GLY A 8 3.96 2.60 8.17
CA GLY A 8 4.82 1.83 9.08
C GLY A 8 3.98 0.90 9.97
N LEU A 9 4.38 -0.36 10.07
CA LEU A 9 3.69 -1.37 10.87
C LEU A 9 4.60 -1.94 11.95
N ARG A 10 4.01 -2.15 13.13
CA ARG A 10 4.57 -3.00 14.18
C ARG A 10 4.39 -4.47 13.82
N SER A 11 5.15 -5.35 14.46
CA SER A 11 5.09 -6.79 14.18
C SER A 11 3.68 -7.40 14.31
N PRO A 12 2.87 -7.13 15.36
CA PRO A 12 1.50 -7.67 15.40
C PRO A 12 0.62 -7.18 14.25
N GLN A 13 0.82 -5.93 13.80
CA GLN A 13 0.05 -5.35 12.70
C GLN A 13 0.45 -5.94 11.34
N SER A 14 1.72 -6.33 11.16
CA SER A 14 2.17 -6.96 9.92
C SER A 14 1.63 -8.38 9.75
N HIS A 15 1.37 -9.12 10.83
CA HIS A 15 0.72 -10.43 10.74
C HIS A 15 -0.70 -10.32 10.20
N GLY A 16 -1.48 -9.35 10.72
CA GLY A 16 -2.82 -9.07 10.21
C GLY A 16 -2.81 -8.59 8.76
N ALA A 17 -1.88 -7.70 8.41
CA ALA A 17 -1.71 -7.23 7.04
C ALA A 17 -1.32 -8.38 6.09
N PHE A 18 -0.34 -9.20 6.46
CA PHE A 18 0.04 -10.37 5.67
C PHE A 18 -1.11 -11.37 5.53
N GLY A 19 -1.86 -11.64 6.61
CA GLY A 19 -3.01 -12.54 6.56
C GLY A 19 -4.12 -12.04 5.60
N HIS A 20 -4.36 -10.73 5.58
CA HIS A 20 -5.24 -10.10 4.60
C HIS A 20 -4.69 -10.24 3.17
N ASP A 21 -3.42 -9.87 2.96
CA ASP A 21 -2.81 -9.79 1.62
C ASP A 21 -2.59 -11.18 0.99
N SER A 22 -2.31 -12.19 1.80
CA SER A 22 -2.17 -13.59 1.36
C SER A 22 -3.48 -14.38 1.39
N ARG A 23 -4.60 -13.76 1.82
CA ARG A 23 -5.91 -14.40 2.03
C ARG A 23 -5.87 -15.61 2.99
N THR A 24 -4.93 -15.61 3.93
CA THR A 24 -4.80 -16.66 4.98
C THR A 24 -5.46 -16.27 6.31
N GLY A 25 -5.82 -14.99 6.47
CA GLY A 25 -6.47 -14.46 7.67
C GLY A 25 -7.95 -14.12 7.48
N TYR A 26 -8.41 -13.05 8.15
CA TYR A 26 -9.76 -12.54 7.96
C TYR A 26 -9.96 -12.05 6.51
N ILE A 27 -10.99 -12.57 5.85
CA ILE A 27 -11.37 -12.18 4.49
C ILE A 27 -12.56 -11.21 4.57
N PRO A 28 -12.39 -9.95 4.12
CA PRO A 28 -13.47 -8.95 4.09
C PRO A 28 -14.67 -9.38 3.23
N LYS A 29 -15.86 -8.85 3.55
CA LYS A 29 -17.10 -9.16 2.82
C LYS A 29 -17.09 -8.72 1.35
N ASN A 30 -16.32 -7.69 1.01
CA ASN A 30 -16.20 -7.16 -0.34
C ASN A 30 -15.25 -7.97 -1.24
N VAL A 31 -14.66 -9.06 -0.71
CA VAL A 31 -13.84 -10.01 -1.48
C VAL A 31 -14.73 -11.08 -2.09
N ASP A 32 -14.61 -11.26 -3.40
CA ASP A 32 -15.20 -12.37 -4.13
C ASP A 32 -14.35 -13.63 -3.94
N ARG A 33 -14.82 -14.52 -3.06
CA ARG A 33 -14.13 -15.76 -2.72
C ARG A 33 -13.90 -16.69 -3.91
N SER A 34 -14.76 -16.64 -4.93
CA SER A 34 -14.60 -17.44 -6.12
C SER A 34 -13.38 -17.01 -6.94
N ARG A 35 -12.91 -15.76 -6.76
CA ARG A 35 -11.82 -15.14 -7.51
C ARG A 35 -10.49 -15.09 -6.76
N ILE A 36 -10.40 -15.59 -5.53
CA ILE A 36 -9.15 -15.58 -4.73
C ILE A 36 -8.01 -16.28 -5.47
N HIS A 37 -8.31 -17.35 -6.21
CA HIS A 37 -7.34 -18.08 -7.02
C HIS A 37 -6.72 -17.24 -8.17
N LEU A 38 -7.30 -16.08 -8.49
CA LEU A 38 -6.77 -15.13 -9.47
C LEU A 38 -5.75 -14.16 -8.87
N ASN A 39 -5.63 -14.11 -7.55
CA ASN A 39 -4.59 -13.33 -6.88
C ASN A 39 -3.22 -13.91 -7.24
N THR A 40 -2.22 -13.05 -7.40
CA THR A 40 -0.91 -13.48 -7.88
C THR A 40 0.18 -12.90 -7.01
N VAL A 41 1.08 -13.76 -6.52
CA VAL A 41 2.32 -13.34 -5.88
C VAL A 41 3.32 -12.99 -6.97
N LEU A 42 3.74 -11.73 -7.01
CA LEU A 42 4.63 -11.20 -8.04
C LEU A 42 6.09 -11.15 -7.58
N ILE A 43 6.32 -10.95 -6.29
CA ILE A 43 7.64 -10.94 -5.64
C ILE A 43 7.51 -11.61 -4.29
N GLY A 44 8.52 -12.43 -3.95
CA GLY A 44 8.67 -13.08 -2.64
C GLY A 44 7.78 -14.31 -2.45
N ASP A 45 8.10 -15.09 -1.42
CA ASP A 45 7.43 -16.32 -1.02
C ASP A 45 7.23 -16.35 0.50
N MET A 46 6.70 -15.24 1.03
CA MET A 46 6.61 -15.04 2.47
C MET A 46 5.59 -15.97 3.13
N THR A 47 5.98 -16.45 4.31
CA THR A 47 5.13 -17.10 5.32
C THR A 47 5.13 -16.28 6.62
N LEU A 48 4.19 -16.56 7.54
CA LEU A 48 4.20 -15.95 8.87
C LEU A 48 5.50 -16.21 9.64
N GLU A 49 6.09 -17.39 9.46
CA GLU A 49 7.38 -17.74 10.07
C GLU A 49 8.50 -16.86 9.51
N SER A 50 8.57 -16.70 8.18
CA SER A 50 9.58 -15.84 7.55
C SER A 50 9.41 -14.36 7.93
N LEU A 51 8.17 -13.92 8.21
CA LEU A 51 7.90 -12.57 8.70
C LEU A 51 8.47 -12.39 10.10
N SER A 52 8.25 -13.37 10.99
CA SER A 52 8.82 -13.39 12.34
C SER A 52 10.35 -13.41 12.31
N ARG A 53 10.95 -14.22 11.43
CA ARG A 53 12.41 -14.27 11.23
C ARG A 53 12.97 -12.92 10.74
N SER A 54 12.31 -12.27 9.77
CA SER A 54 12.70 -10.93 9.31
C SER A 54 12.68 -9.91 10.45
N ARG A 55 11.74 -10.00 11.40
CA ARG A 55 11.75 -9.13 12.58
C ARG A 55 13.02 -9.35 13.40
N GLU A 56 13.35 -10.59 13.72
CA GLU A 56 14.52 -10.94 14.54
C GLU A 56 15.81 -10.47 13.89
N GLU A 57 15.96 -10.67 12.58
CA GLU A 57 17.09 -10.17 11.80
C GLU A 57 17.20 -8.63 11.88
N GLN A 58 16.07 -7.92 11.73
CA GLN A 58 16.04 -6.47 11.89
C GLN A 58 16.40 -6.04 13.32
N GLU A 59 15.99 -6.77 14.36
CA GLU A 59 16.40 -6.48 15.74
C GLU A 59 17.91 -6.60 15.93
N VAL A 60 18.52 -7.63 15.37
CA VAL A 60 19.99 -7.82 15.39
C VAL A 60 20.67 -6.64 14.70
N ARG A 61 20.20 -6.24 13.50
CA ARG A 61 20.74 -5.07 12.77
C ARG A 61 20.63 -3.79 13.60
N ILE A 62 19.48 -3.53 14.21
CA ILE A 62 19.28 -2.35 15.08
C ILE A 62 20.24 -2.37 16.28
N ARG A 63 20.39 -3.52 16.95
CA ARG A 63 21.30 -3.65 18.12
C ARG A 63 22.74 -3.41 17.73
N ASN A 64 23.16 -3.94 16.58
CA ASN A 64 24.52 -3.74 16.07
C ASN A 64 24.80 -2.27 15.74
N TYR A 65 23.83 -1.57 15.15
CA TYR A 65 23.93 -0.16 14.78
C TYR A 65 23.87 0.79 15.98
N THR A 66 22.85 0.65 16.82
CA THR A 66 22.54 1.61 17.90
C THR A 66 23.17 1.27 19.24
N LYS A 67 23.69 0.05 19.39
CA LYS A 67 24.13 -0.56 20.66
C LYS A 67 23.02 -0.61 21.73
N LYS A 68 21.75 -0.53 21.31
CA LYS A 68 20.57 -0.55 22.18
C LYS A 68 19.53 -1.54 21.67
N ALA A 69 18.69 -2.02 22.57
CA ALA A 69 17.51 -2.78 22.20
C ALA A 69 16.54 -1.91 21.38
N PRO A 70 15.86 -2.46 20.36
CA PRO A 70 14.76 -1.78 19.68
C PRO A 70 13.67 -1.40 20.67
N ARG A 71 12.96 -0.30 20.41
CA ARG A 71 11.79 0.06 21.22
C ARG A 71 10.69 -0.98 21.03
N LYS A 72 9.93 -1.25 22.09
CA LYS A 72 8.77 -2.17 22.04
C LYS A 72 7.71 -1.75 21.01
N ASP A 73 7.64 -0.46 20.71
CA ASP A 73 6.68 0.14 19.79
C ASP A 73 7.25 0.38 18.38
N ALA A 74 8.44 -0.14 18.09
CA ALA A 74 9.12 0.07 16.82
C ALA A 74 8.32 -0.51 15.65
N ASN A 75 8.33 0.23 14.54
CA ASN A 75 7.86 -0.29 13.26
C ASN A 75 8.98 -1.11 12.63
N TYR A 76 8.65 -2.33 12.21
CA TYR A 76 9.58 -3.26 11.55
C TYR A 76 9.29 -3.40 10.06
N TYR A 77 8.15 -2.89 9.60
CA TYR A 77 7.74 -3.05 8.21
C TYR A 77 7.15 -1.76 7.67
N ILE A 78 7.25 -1.60 6.36
CA ILE A 78 6.52 -0.60 5.60
C ILE A 78 5.58 -1.39 4.69
N SER A 79 4.28 -1.35 5.01
CA SER A 79 3.25 -1.87 4.11
C SER A 79 2.82 -0.78 3.15
N GLY A 80 2.55 -1.15 1.91
CA GLY A 80 1.94 -0.23 0.97
C GLY A 80 0.94 -0.89 0.04
N ILE A 81 0.12 -0.02 -0.54
CA ILE A 81 -0.91 -0.36 -1.52
C ILE A 81 -0.74 0.51 -2.76
N ILE A 82 -0.79 -0.11 -3.94
CA ILE A 82 -0.88 0.55 -5.24
C ILE A 82 -2.30 0.34 -5.73
N THR A 83 -3.07 1.42 -5.86
CA THR A 83 -4.46 1.39 -6.28
C THR A 83 -4.71 2.31 -7.46
N PHE A 84 -5.85 2.14 -8.10
CA PHE A 84 -6.22 2.86 -9.31
C PHE A 84 -7.57 3.52 -9.17
N SER A 85 -7.73 4.66 -9.83
CA SER A 85 -9.00 5.38 -9.87
C SER A 85 -10.05 4.59 -10.65
N LYS A 86 -11.32 4.93 -10.44
CA LYS A 86 -12.46 4.26 -11.09
C LYS A 86 -12.35 4.29 -12.62
N GLU A 87 -11.82 5.39 -13.17
CA GLU A 87 -11.65 5.57 -14.62
C GLU A 87 -10.61 4.63 -15.22
N ALA A 88 -9.65 4.14 -14.42
CA ALA A 88 -8.64 3.19 -14.87
C ALA A 88 -9.03 1.74 -14.59
N ARG A 89 -10.19 1.48 -13.97
CA ARG A 89 -10.60 0.15 -13.49
C ARG A 89 -10.62 -0.88 -14.60
N ASP A 90 -11.27 -0.57 -15.72
CA ASP A 90 -11.47 -1.54 -16.79
C ASP A 90 -10.14 -1.90 -17.45
N ASP A 91 -9.27 -0.91 -17.65
CA ASP A 91 -7.90 -1.10 -18.16
C ASP A 91 -7.06 -1.98 -17.23
N VAL A 92 -7.04 -1.72 -15.91
CA VAL A 92 -6.22 -2.51 -14.98
C VAL A 92 -6.82 -3.88 -14.66
N ASN A 93 -8.13 -4.04 -14.81
CA ASN A 93 -8.80 -5.33 -14.64
C ASN A 93 -8.56 -6.24 -15.84
N SER A 94 -8.61 -5.69 -17.06
CA SER A 94 -8.36 -6.43 -18.30
C SER A 94 -6.86 -6.69 -18.53
N ARG A 95 -6.00 -5.71 -18.22
CA ARG A 95 -4.55 -5.80 -18.36
C ARG A 95 -3.86 -5.33 -17.07
N PRO A 96 -3.72 -6.23 -16.07
CA PRO A 96 -3.05 -5.91 -14.82
C PRO A 96 -1.62 -5.37 -15.06
N PRO A 97 -1.26 -4.22 -14.47
CA PRO A 97 0.03 -3.58 -14.71
C PRO A 97 1.15 -4.17 -13.82
N ASP A 98 1.28 -5.49 -13.82
CA ASP A 98 2.13 -6.26 -12.91
C ASP A 98 3.61 -5.86 -13.04
N GLU A 99 4.10 -5.67 -14.27
CA GLU A 99 5.48 -5.26 -14.53
C GLU A 99 5.79 -3.83 -14.06
N GLN A 100 4.82 -2.91 -14.19
CA GLN A 100 4.97 -1.55 -13.66
C GLN A 100 4.99 -1.58 -12.12
N ALA A 101 4.13 -2.39 -11.51
CA ALA A 101 4.09 -2.56 -10.06
C ALA A 101 5.40 -3.14 -9.52
N LYS A 102 5.94 -4.21 -10.13
CA LYS A 102 7.23 -4.80 -9.76
C LYS A 102 8.36 -3.78 -9.84
N LYS A 103 8.53 -3.14 -11.00
CA LYS A 103 9.61 -2.15 -11.22
C LYS A 103 9.53 -0.98 -10.24
N PHE A 104 8.33 -0.50 -9.96
CA PHE A 104 8.10 0.56 -8.98
C PHE A 104 8.49 0.13 -7.56
N VAL A 105 8.05 -1.05 -7.10
CA VAL A 105 8.36 -1.53 -5.75
C VAL A 105 9.85 -1.81 -5.60
N GLU A 106 10.50 -2.39 -6.61
CA GLU A 106 11.94 -2.59 -6.63
C GLU A 106 12.73 -1.29 -6.60
N ASP A 107 12.31 -0.27 -7.36
CA ASP A 107 12.92 1.05 -7.33
C ASP A 107 12.78 1.73 -5.96
N MET A 108 11.61 1.62 -5.35
CA MET A 108 11.37 2.12 -4.01
C MET A 108 12.21 1.39 -2.97
N ALA A 109 12.30 0.06 -3.06
CA ALA A 109 13.13 -0.74 -2.17
C ALA A 109 14.62 -0.40 -2.32
N ARG A 110 15.13 -0.27 -3.55
CA ARG A 110 16.51 0.16 -3.83
C ARG A 110 16.79 1.56 -3.29
N SER A 111 15.93 2.53 -3.54
CA SER A 111 16.13 3.91 -3.08
C SER A 111 16.11 4.06 -1.56
N LEU A 112 15.39 3.19 -0.86
CA LEU A 112 15.37 3.14 0.61
C LEU A 112 16.40 2.18 1.20
N ASN A 113 17.11 1.40 0.37
CA ASN A 113 17.98 0.30 0.80
C ASN A 113 17.26 -0.72 1.69
N LEU A 114 16.05 -1.12 1.30
CA LEU A 114 15.19 -2.02 2.06
C LEU A 114 14.97 -3.34 1.32
N LYS A 115 14.82 -4.42 2.07
CA LYS A 115 14.41 -5.73 1.53
C LYS A 115 12.91 -5.72 1.22
N ILE A 116 12.55 -6.20 0.03
CA ILE A 116 11.17 -6.51 -0.34
C ILE A 116 10.81 -7.86 0.29
N LEU A 117 9.72 -7.89 1.05
CA LEU A 117 9.18 -9.14 1.58
C LEU A 117 8.23 -9.77 0.58
N TYR A 118 7.25 -8.99 0.09
CA TYR A 118 6.35 -9.46 -0.95
C TYR A 118 5.73 -8.33 -1.77
N LEU A 119 5.22 -8.70 -2.94
CA LEU A 119 4.28 -7.94 -3.76
C LEU A 119 3.19 -8.91 -4.25
N ILE A 120 1.94 -8.63 -3.93
CA ILE A 120 0.78 -9.48 -4.26
C ILE A 120 -0.25 -8.62 -5.00
N ARG A 121 -0.72 -9.12 -6.14
CA ARG A 121 -1.89 -8.59 -6.84
C ARG A 121 -3.16 -9.21 -6.28
N HIS A 122 -4.11 -8.37 -5.88
CA HIS A 122 -5.49 -8.76 -5.61
C HIS A 122 -6.34 -8.57 -6.86
N SER A 123 -7.04 -9.62 -7.26
CA SER A 123 -7.97 -9.66 -8.39
C SER A 123 -9.33 -10.24 -8.02
N ASP A 124 -9.62 -10.28 -6.73
CA ASP A 124 -10.83 -10.75 -6.08
C ASP A 124 -11.69 -9.60 -5.49
N GLU A 125 -11.33 -8.35 -5.78
CA GLU A 125 -12.08 -7.16 -5.38
C GLU A 125 -12.51 -6.33 -6.60
N SER A 126 -13.17 -5.19 -6.38
CA SER A 126 -13.76 -4.37 -7.47
C SER A 126 -12.77 -3.83 -8.50
N THR A 127 -11.54 -3.54 -8.08
CA THR A 127 -10.46 -3.05 -8.93
C THR A 127 -9.19 -3.79 -8.56
N ASN A 128 -8.45 -4.29 -9.55
CA ASN A 128 -7.14 -4.87 -9.35
C ASN A 128 -6.23 -3.87 -8.64
N HIS A 129 -5.58 -4.32 -7.59
CA HIS A 129 -4.66 -3.48 -6.81
C HIS A 129 -3.56 -4.35 -6.22
N PHE A 130 -2.51 -3.71 -5.75
CA PHE A 130 -1.31 -4.41 -5.29
C PHE A 130 -1.03 -4.07 -3.85
N HIS A 131 -0.77 -5.10 -3.06
CA HIS A 131 -0.24 -4.98 -1.72
C HIS A 131 1.25 -5.35 -1.74
N PHE A 132 2.07 -4.58 -1.06
CA PHE A 132 3.47 -4.93 -0.87
C PHE A 132 3.90 -4.66 0.56
N MET A 133 4.96 -5.34 0.98
CA MET A 133 5.60 -5.10 2.26
C MET A 133 7.10 -5.09 2.09
N LEU A 134 7.73 -4.06 2.65
CA LEU A 134 9.16 -3.96 2.82
C LEU A 134 9.50 -4.14 4.30
N GLU A 135 10.73 -4.55 4.58
CA GLU A 135 11.33 -4.28 5.87
C GLU A 135 11.38 -2.76 6.14
N ASN A 136 11.59 -2.37 7.39
CA ASN A 136 11.78 -0.97 7.74
C ASN A 136 13.23 -0.64 8.10
N VAL A 137 14.07 -1.64 8.32
CA VAL A 137 15.46 -1.47 8.73
C VAL A 137 16.35 -1.92 7.59
N ASP A 138 17.23 -1.03 7.14
CA ASP A 138 18.21 -1.36 6.10
C ASP A 138 19.30 -2.32 6.61
N ILE A 139 20.22 -2.67 5.72
CA ILE A 139 21.34 -3.56 6.04
C ILE A 139 22.26 -3.01 7.14
N GLU A 140 22.32 -1.68 7.29
CA GLU A 140 23.15 -1.01 8.30
C GLU A 140 22.48 -0.96 9.68
N GLY A 141 21.18 -1.24 9.79
CA GLY A 141 20.42 -1.15 11.04
C GLY A 141 19.66 0.16 11.22
N GLN A 142 19.55 0.98 10.18
CA GLN A 142 18.79 2.23 10.19
C GLN A 142 17.33 2.02 9.82
N ALA A 143 16.42 2.45 10.69
CA ALA A 143 14.99 2.48 10.36
C ALA A 143 14.66 3.60 9.37
N LYS A 144 14.12 3.25 8.19
CA LYS A 144 13.87 4.18 7.07
C LYS A 144 12.49 4.83 7.06
N ALA A 145 11.50 4.32 7.79
CA ALA A 145 10.18 4.96 7.89
C ALA A 145 10.26 6.41 8.37
N ARG A 146 11.27 6.76 9.18
CA ARG A 146 11.50 8.15 9.63
C ARG A 146 11.84 9.11 8.48
N THR A 147 12.35 8.58 7.37
CA THR A 147 12.72 9.36 6.17
C THR A 147 11.52 9.60 5.25
N LEU A 148 10.41 8.87 5.44
CA LEU A 148 9.16 9.02 4.70
C LEU A 148 8.34 10.23 5.17
N ASN A 149 8.95 11.42 5.07
CA ASN A 149 8.29 12.68 5.32
C ASN A 149 7.37 13.09 4.15
N LYS A 150 6.65 14.20 4.28
CA LYS A 150 5.72 14.71 3.24
C LYS A 150 6.36 14.83 1.85
N LYS A 151 7.62 15.29 1.77
CA LYS A 151 8.34 15.45 0.50
C LYS A 151 8.65 14.08 -0.11
N ALA A 152 9.17 13.14 0.69
CA ALA A 152 9.43 11.77 0.26
C ALA A 152 8.17 11.05 -0.21
N LEU A 153 7.06 11.15 0.54
CA LEU A 153 5.77 10.56 0.17
C LEU A 153 5.20 11.17 -1.12
N SER A 154 5.36 12.48 -1.33
CA SER A 154 5.02 13.11 -2.62
C SER A 154 5.87 12.53 -3.74
N GLY A 155 7.18 12.41 -3.52
CA GLY A 155 8.11 11.82 -4.49
C GLY A 155 7.74 10.38 -4.87
N ILE A 156 7.30 9.56 -3.91
CA ILE A 156 6.79 8.20 -4.17
C ILE A 156 5.60 8.23 -5.14
N GLN A 157 4.67 9.18 -4.97
CA GLN A 157 3.56 9.34 -5.92
C GLN A 157 4.06 9.79 -7.30
N ASP A 158 5.05 10.70 -7.35
CA ASP A 158 5.63 11.18 -8.62
C ASP A 158 6.25 9.99 -9.37
N LYS A 159 7.03 9.17 -8.65
CA LYS A 159 7.67 7.99 -9.20
C LYS A 159 6.67 6.92 -9.67
N ALA A 160 5.61 6.69 -8.90
CA ALA A 160 4.52 5.83 -9.35
C ALA A 160 3.88 6.38 -10.63
N GLY A 161 3.67 7.70 -10.72
CA GLY A 161 3.22 8.35 -11.95
C GLY A 161 4.12 8.03 -13.16
N GLU A 162 5.43 8.11 -12.99
CA GLU A 162 6.41 7.82 -14.05
C GLU A 162 6.29 6.36 -14.53
N PHE A 163 6.35 5.37 -13.63
CA PHE A 163 6.30 3.95 -14.02
C PHE A 163 4.99 3.59 -14.72
N PHE A 164 3.87 4.10 -14.24
CA PHE A 164 2.54 3.76 -14.77
C PHE A 164 2.14 4.62 -15.98
N SER A 165 2.80 5.76 -16.23
CA SER A 165 2.54 6.58 -17.43
C SER A 165 2.84 5.84 -18.74
N GLN A 166 3.75 4.87 -18.71
CA GLN A 166 4.12 4.02 -19.85
C GLN A 166 2.95 3.22 -20.44
N ILE A 167 1.90 3.03 -19.64
CA ILE A 167 0.68 2.31 -20.02
C ILE A 167 -0.56 3.23 -19.98
N GLY A 168 -0.35 4.55 -20.05
CA GLY A 168 -1.43 5.55 -20.07
C GLY A 168 -2.00 5.91 -18.68
N ILE A 169 -1.53 5.28 -17.60
CA ILE A 169 -2.04 5.56 -16.25
C ILE A 169 -1.24 6.69 -15.60
N LYS A 170 -1.90 7.84 -15.42
CA LYS A 170 -1.28 9.04 -14.83
C LYS A 170 -1.28 9.02 -13.31
N ARG A 171 -0.38 9.81 -12.71
CA ARG A 171 -0.36 10.14 -11.27
C ARG A 171 -1.69 10.74 -10.79
N GLY A 172 -2.06 10.48 -9.53
CA GLY A 172 -3.13 11.20 -8.84
C GLY A 172 -2.87 12.71 -8.70
N VAL A 173 -3.94 13.50 -8.73
CA VAL A 173 -3.89 14.97 -8.60
C VAL A 173 -3.38 15.38 -7.21
N LYS A 174 -2.48 16.36 -7.14
CA LYS A 174 -1.94 16.85 -5.85
C LYS A 174 -3.07 17.44 -5.01
N LYS A 175 -3.01 17.23 -3.69
CA LYS A 175 -3.97 17.83 -2.74
C LYS A 175 -4.09 19.35 -2.94
N LYS A 176 -2.97 20.05 -3.17
CA LYS A 176 -2.97 21.50 -3.40
C LYS A 176 -3.80 21.88 -4.63
N GLU A 177 -3.56 21.21 -5.76
CA GLU A 177 -4.28 21.43 -7.01
C GLU A 177 -5.78 21.10 -6.89
N ARG A 178 -6.13 20.06 -6.13
CA ARG A 178 -7.53 19.71 -5.84
C ARG A 178 -8.25 20.85 -5.10
N LEU A 179 -7.61 21.41 -4.08
CA LEU A 179 -8.17 22.52 -3.31
C LEU A 179 -8.23 23.82 -4.14
N GLU A 180 -7.23 24.10 -4.97
CA GLU A 180 -7.22 25.24 -5.90
C GLU A 180 -8.35 25.16 -6.94
N LYS A 181 -8.78 23.94 -7.32
CA LYS A 181 -9.95 23.68 -8.17
C LYS A 181 -11.29 23.77 -7.43
N GLY A 182 -11.30 24.17 -6.16
CA GLY A 182 -12.52 24.31 -5.35
C GLY A 182 -13.06 23.00 -4.78
N GLU A 183 -12.29 21.91 -4.79
CA GLU A 183 -12.75 20.64 -4.22
C GLU A 183 -12.86 20.75 -2.68
N PRO A 184 -13.96 20.26 -2.07
CA PRO A 184 -14.10 20.26 -0.62
C PRO A 184 -12.95 19.56 0.09
N TYR A 185 -12.45 20.15 1.18
CA TYR A 185 -11.33 19.59 1.95
C TYR A 185 -11.57 18.14 2.39
N ALA A 186 -12.81 17.81 2.77
CA ALA A 186 -13.23 16.47 3.17
C ALA A 186 -12.89 15.40 2.10
N ASN A 187 -12.98 15.74 0.82
CA ASN A 187 -12.68 14.81 -0.29
C ASN A 187 -11.17 14.52 -0.45
N THR A 188 -10.33 15.32 0.21
CA THR A 188 -8.87 15.13 0.23
C THR A 188 -8.39 14.32 1.43
N VAL A 189 -9.26 14.07 2.41
CA VAL A 189 -8.95 13.33 3.62
C VAL A 189 -9.04 11.82 3.33
N HIS A 190 -8.08 11.06 3.83
CA HIS A 190 -8.13 9.60 3.73
C HIS A 190 -9.27 9.06 4.59
N ARG A 191 -10.15 8.27 3.96
CA ARG A 191 -11.13 7.41 4.63
C ARG A 191 -10.68 5.96 4.55
N SER A 192 -10.80 5.21 5.65
CA SER A 192 -10.60 3.77 5.65
C SER A 192 -11.71 3.08 4.84
N VAL A 193 -11.48 1.84 4.40
CA VAL A 193 -12.51 1.06 3.68
C VAL A 193 -13.77 0.90 4.53
N GLN A 194 -13.62 0.72 5.85
CA GLN A 194 -14.75 0.67 6.77
C GLN A 194 -15.51 2.00 6.85
N GLN A 195 -14.81 3.14 6.92
CA GLN A 195 -15.45 4.45 6.89
C GLN A 195 -16.21 4.65 5.58
N LEU A 196 -15.63 4.27 4.44
CA LEU A 196 -16.31 4.35 3.14
C LEU A 196 -17.60 3.53 3.12
N HIS A 197 -17.61 2.30 3.65
CA HIS A 197 -18.83 1.49 3.71
C HIS A 197 -19.91 2.07 4.63
N VAL A 198 -19.53 2.83 5.66
CA VAL A 198 -20.48 3.45 6.61
C VAL A 198 -21.01 4.79 6.08
N ASP A 199 -20.14 5.60 5.47
CA ASP A 199 -20.45 6.97 5.08
C ASP A 199 -21.13 7.02 3.71
N LEU A 200 -20.69 6.21 2.74
CA LEU A 200 -21.16 6.28 1.36
C LEU A 200 -22.68 6.08 1.22
N PRO A 201 -23.33 5.11 1.90
CA PRO A 201 -24.78 4.97 1.83
C PRO A 201 -25.53 6.21 2.34
N LYS A 202 -25.01 6.87 3.38
CA LYS A 202 -25.60 8.09 3.96
C LYS A 202 -25.42 9.28 3.02
N GLU A 203 -24.22 9.43 2.46
CA GLU A 203 -23.91 10.48 1.48
C GLU A 203 -24.81 10.37 0.25
N ILE A 204 -25.06 9.15 -0.24
CA ILE A 204 -25.98 8.91 -1.37
C ILE A 204 -27.41 9.32 -1.01
N GLY A 205 -27.93 8.91 0.16
CA GLY A 205 -29.29 9.28 0.58
C GLY A 205 -29.50 10.80 0.65
N VAL A 206 -28.54 11.54 1.21
CA VAL A 206 -28.59 13.02 1.27
C VAL A 206 -28.55 13.65 -0.13
N LEU A 207 -27.83 13.05 -1.07
CA LEU A 207 -27.77 13.55 -2.45
C LEU A 207 -29.05 13.23 -3.24
N GLU A 208 -29.68 12.09 -2.96
CA GLU A 208 -30.99 11.72 -3.53
C GLU A 208 -32.10 12.64 -3.01
N GLU A 209 -32.11 12.95 -1.71
CA GLU A 209 -33.06 13.92 -1.11
C GLU A 209 -32.92 15.34 -1.67
N LYS A 210 -31.73 15.73 -2.14
CA LYS A 210 -31.48 17.04 -2.77
C LYS A 210 -31.78 17.08 -4.27
N ARG A 211 -32.02 15.91 -4.88
CA ARG A 211 -32.35 15.80 -6.30
C ARG A 211 -33.84 16.08 -6.55
N ASP A 212 -34.67 15.82 -5.54
CA ASP A 212 -36.10 16.10 -5.52
C ASP A 212 -36.37 17.53 -4.99
#